data_AF-A0A970FVG9-F1
#
_entry.id   AF-A0A970FVG9-F1
#
_cell.length_a   1.000
_cell.length_b   1.000
_cell.length_c   1.000
_cell.angle_alpha   90.00
_cell.angle_beta   90.00
_cell.angle_gamma   90.00
#
_symmetry.space_group_name_H-M   'P 1'
#
loop_
_entity.id
_entity.type
_entity.pdbx_description
1 polymer ?
#
loop_
_entity_poly.entity_id
_entity_poly.type
_entity_poly.pdbx_seq_one_letter_code
_entity_poly.pdbx_strand_id
1 'polypeptide(L)'
;MDYVFFGFSSLCLALTILFIFVLSVKADRQLRFWQYLAAGAASVLLYYLNVVIFSSNVLLYFLSNSLPQLALTVVLTLLLRYKSTTG
;
A
#
# COMPACT_ATOMS: atom_id res chain seq x y z
N MET A 1 -4.23 -8.32 -20.21
CA MET A 1 -4.92 -9.12 -19.16
C MET A 1 -4.45 -8.69 -17.77
N ASP A 2 -4.10 -7.40 -17.59
CA ASP A 2 -3.15 -6.98 -16.55
C ASP A 2 -3.69 -5.92 -15.57
N TYR A 3 -4.93 -5.46 -15.82
CA TYR A 3 -5.58 -4.44 -14.99
C TYR A 3 -5.97 -4.97 -13.61
N VAL A 4 -6.25 -6.28 -13.50
CA VAL A 4 -6.61 -6.92 -12.23
C VAL A 4 -5.40 -7.01 -11.29
N PHE A 5 -4.24 -7.42 -11.82
CA PHE A 5 -2.98 -7.44 -11.07
C PHE A 5 -2.55 -6.05 -10.64
N PHE A 6 -2.69 -5.07 -11.52
CA PHE A 6 -2.44 -3.67 -11.18
C PHE A 6 -3.40 -3.16 -10.10
N GLY A 7 -4.71 -3.40 -10.26
CA GLY A 7 -5.74 -2.98 -9.32
C GLY A 7 -5.52 -3.56 -7.92
N PHE A 8 -5.19 -4.85 -7.84
CA PHE A 8 -4.87 -5.50 -6.58
C PHE A 8 -3.61 -4.92 -5.91
N SER A 9 -2.57 -4.63 -6.70
CA SER A 9 -1.32 -4.02 -6.20
C SER A 9 -1.55 -2.60 -5.68
N SER A 10 -2.39 -1.83 -6.38
CA SER A 10 -2.79 -0.47 -5.99
C SER A 10 -3.60 -0.46 -4.70
N LEU A 11 -4.51 -1.44 -4.52
CA LEU A 11 -5.25 -1.64 -3.27
C LEU A 11 -4.31 -2.02 -2.13
N CYS A 12 -3.34 -2.92 -2.37
CA CYS A 12 -2.35 -3.29 -1.36
C CYS A 12 -1.53 -2.08 -0.91
N LEU A 13 -1.13 -1.21 -1.84
CA LEU A 13 -0.42 0.03 -1.53
C LEU A 13 -1.27 0.97 -0.66
N ALA A 14 -2.53 1.20 -1.04
CA ALA A 14 -3.45 2.06 -0.29
C ALA A 14 -3.64 1.55 1.15
N LEU A 15 -3.86 0.24 1.30
CA LEU A 15 -3.99 -0.42 2.60
C LEU A 15 -2.71 -0.31 3.42
N THR A 16 -1.54 -0.50 2.80
CA THR A 16 -0.23 -0.36 3.46
C THR A 16 -0.08 1.03 4.06
N ILE A 17 -0.38 2.07 3.29
CA ILE A 17 -0.27 3.46 3.74
C ILE A 17 -1.24 3.75 4.89
N LEU A 18 -2.49 3.31 4.77
CA LEU A 18 -3.48 3.46 5.83
C LEU A 18 -3.05 2.74 7.11
N PHE A 19 -2.54 1.50 7.01
CA PHE A 19 -2.07 0.76 8.17
C PHE A 19 -0.82 1.35 8.80
N ILE A 20 0.09 1.94 8.03
CA ILE A 20 1.24 2.69 8.58
C ILE A 20 0.73 3.87 9.42
N PHE A 21 -0.27 4.60 8.94
CA PHE A 21 -0.87 5.69 9.70
C PHE A 21 -1.57 5.19 10.98
N VAL A 22 -2.27 4.06 10.92
CA VAL A 22 -2.86 3.42 12.11
C VAL A 22 -1.78 3.00 13.09
N LEU A 23 -0.65 2.46 12.64
CA LEU A 23 0.47 2.08 13.50
C LEU A 23 1.15 3.30 14.14
N SER A 24 1.27 4.39 13.39
CA SER A 24 1.93 5.62 13.83
C SER A 24 1.07 6.44 14.80
N VAL A 25 -0.26 6.33 14.71
CA VAL A 25 -1.18 7.05 15.58
C VAL A 25 -1.69 6.07 16.62
N LYS A 26 -1.16 6.11 17.85
CA LYS A 26 -1.57 5.26 19.00
C LYS A 26 -3.06 4.90 18.91
N ALA A 27 -3.32 3.65 18.52
CA ALA A 27 -4.52 2.79 18.48
C ALA A 27 -5.96 3.38 18.47
N ASP A 28 -6.23 4.56 19.02
CA ASP A 28 -7.59 5.06 19.30
C ASP A 28 -8.00 6.30 18.50
N ARG A 29 -7.14 6.83 17.63
CA ARG A 29 -7.51 8.01 16.82
C ARG A 29 -8.03 7.57 15.45
N GLN A 30 -9.26 7.98 15.14
CA GLN A 30 -9.87 7.80 13.83
C GLN A 30 -8.95 8.36 12.71
N LEU A 31 -8.85 7.59 11.61
CA LEU A 31 -8.14 8.00 10.40
C LEU A 31 -8.74 9.32 9.88
N ARG A 32 -7.87 10.29 9.59
CA ARG A 32 -8.28 11.60 9.08
C ARG A 32 -8.51 11.54 7.57
N PHE A 33 -9.42 12.36 7.07
CA PHE A 33 -9.73 12.46 5.63
C PHE A 33 -8.48 12.62 4.74
N TRP A 34 -7.51 13.43 5.17
CA TRP A 34 -6.24 13.63 4.47
C TRP A 34 -5.39 12.36 4.30
N GLN A 35 -5.51 11.38 5.20
CA GLN A 35 -4.78 10.11 5.11
C GLN A 35 -5.38 9.20 4.03
N TYR A 36 -6.70 9.22 3.86
CA TYR A 36 -7.36 8.56 2.73
C TYR A 36 -6.98 9.22 1.41
N LEU A 37 -6.90 10.56 1.40
CA LEU A 37 -6.47 11.32 0.22
C LEU A 37 -5.02 11.02 -0.15
N ALA A 38 -4.13 10.90 0.85
CA ALA A 38 -2.74 10.48 0.63
C ALA A 38 -2.62 9.04 0.10
N ALA A 39 -3.42 8.11 0.64
CA ALA A 39 -3.45 6.72 0.15
C ALA A 39 -3.93 6.66 -1.32
N GLY A 40 -5.00 7.37 -1.65
CA GLY A 40 -5.50 7.47 -3.02
C GLY A 40 -4.50 8.13 -3.97
N ALA A 41 -3.85 9.22 -3.55
CA ALA A 41 -2.82 9.88 -4.35
C ALA A 41 -1.63 8.96 -4.63
N ALA A 42 -1.19 8.17 -3.65
CA ALA A 42 -0.10 7.21 -3.84
C ALA A 42 -0.49 6.07 -4.80
N SER A 43 -1.73 5.59 -4.74
CA SER A 43 -2.28 4.61 -5.70
C SER A 43 -2.28 5.14 -7.13
N VAL A 44 -2.67 6.40 -7.32
CA VAL A 44 -2.65 7.06 -8.64
C VAL A 44 -1.22 7.30 -9.12
N LEU A 45 -0.31 7.68 -8.22
CA LEU A 45 1.10 7.84 -8.55
C LEU A 45 1.74 6.52 -8.99
N LEU A 46 1.43 5.42 -8.30
CA LEU A 46 1.87 4.08 -8.68
C LEU A 46 1.35 3.70 -10.07
N TYR A 47 0.09 4.01 -10.37
CA TYR A 47 -0.48 3.79 -11.72
C TYR A 47 0.29 4.56 -12.78
N TYR A 48 0.54 5.84 -12.54
CA TYR A 48 1.27 6.68 -13.49
C TYR A 48 2.69 6.16 -13.72
N LEU A 49 3.41 5.81 -12.65
CA LEU A 49 4.75 5.20 -12.76
C LEU A 49 4.73 3.88 -13.54
N ASN A 50 3.73 3.05 -13.29
CA ASN A 50 3.63 1.74 -13.92
C ASN A 50 3.36 1.86 -15.43
N VAL A 51 2.44 2.75 -15.81
CA VAL A 51 2.09 2.99 -17.22
C VAL A 51 3.23 3.69 -17.98
N VAL A 52 3.86 4.70 -17.39
CA VAL A 52 4.84 5.56 -18.09
C VAL A 52 6.26 4.95 -18.08
N ILE A 53 6.66 4.31 -16.98
CA ILE A 53 8.06 3.92 -16.76
C ILE A 53 8.23 2.39 -16.79
N PHE A 54 7.34 1.65 -16.12
CA PHE A 54 7.53 0.20 -15.95
C PHE A 54 6.96 -0.63 -17.09
N SER A 55 6.06 -0.09 -17.91
CA SER A 55 5.52 -0.74 -19.11
C SER A 55 6.58 -1.11 -20.14
N SER A 56 7.71 -0.40 -20.17
CA SER A 56 8.82 -0.66 -21.09
C SER A 56 9.75 -1.79 -20.61
N ASN A 57 9.67 -2.21 -19.35
CA ASN A 57 10.56 -3.21 -18.76
C ASN A 57 9.77 -4.24 -17.95
N VAL A 58 9.62 -5.44 -18.51
CA VAL A 58 8.87 -6.56 -17.90
C VAL A 58 9.31 -6.85 -16.45
N LEU A 59 10.61 -6.76 -16.17
CA LEU A 59 11.16 -7.01 -14.83
C LEU A 59 10.70 -5.96 -13.81
N LEU A 60 10.72 -4.68 -14.18
CA LEU A 60 10.22 -3.57 -13.35
C LEU A 60 8.71 -3.62 -13.17
N TYR A 61 7.98 -4.07 -14.19
CA TYR A 61 6.54 -4.31 -14.12
C TYR A 61 6.19 -5.35 -13.04
N PHE A 62 6.86 -6.49 -13.02
CA PHE A 62 6.63 -7.51 -11.99
C PHE A 62 7.07 -7.05 -10.59
N LEU A 63 8.21 -6.34 -10.49
CA LEU A 63 8.69 -5.82 -9.22
C LEU A 63 7.71 -4.80 -8.62
N SER A 64 7.23 -3.86 -9.44
CA SER A 64 6.32 -2.80 -9.00
C SER A 64 4.94 -3.32 -8.58
N ASN A 65 4.48 -4.44 -9.14
CA ASN A 65 3.24 -5.09 -8.71
C ASN A 65 3.41 -5.93 -7.44
N SER A 66 4.58 -6.53 -7.22
CA SER A 66 4.82 -7.38 -6.03
C SER A 66 5.24 -6.60 -4.78
N LEU A 67 5.91 -5.46 -4.96
CA LEU A 67 6.35 -4.58 -3.87
C LEU A 67 5.22 -4.16 -2.91
N PRO A 68 4.06 -3.69 -3.39
CA PRO A 68 2.95 -3.29 -2.51
C PRO A 68 2.41 -4.46 -1.67
N GLN A 69 2.44 -5.67 -2.21
CA GLN A 69 1.95 -6.88 -1.53
C GLN A 69 2.91 -7.26 -0.40
N LEU A 70 4.22 -7.24 -0.67
CA LEU A 70 5.25 -7.47 0.35
C LEU A 70 5.19 -6.41 1.46
N ALA A 71 5.07 -5.13 1.08
CA ALA A 71 4.95 -4.04 2.03
C ALA A 71 3.72 -4.19 2.92
N LEU A 72 2.56 -4.55 2.35
CA LEU A 72 1.35 -4.83 3.10
C LEU A 72 1.58 -5.95 4.12
N THR A 73 2.22 -7.03 3.70
CA THR A 73 2.48 -8.20 4.56
C THR A 73 3.35 -7.82 5.77
N VAL A 74 4.39 -7.02 5.56
CA VAL A 74 5.26 -6.50 6.62
C VAL A 74 4.49 -5.59 7.57
N VAL A 75 3.69 -4.65 7.06
CA VAL A 75 2.92 -3.75 7.91
C VAL A 75 1.86 -4.50 8.72
N LEU A 76 1.22 -5.50 8.12
CA LEU A 76 0.19 -6.31 8.78
C LEU A 76 0.77 -7.18 9.89
N THR A 77 1.96 -7.77 9.68
CA THR A 77 2.68 -8.50 10.73
C THR A 77 3.11 -7.59 11.89
N LEU A 78 3.57 -6.37 11.60
CA LEU A 78 3.87 -5.36 12.63
C LEU A 78 2.61 -4.95 13.41
N LEU A 79 1.48 -4.79 12.73
CA LEU A 79 0.20 -4.40 13.35
C LEU A 79 -0.35 -5.50 14.26
N LEU A 80 -0.26 -6.76 13.83
CA LEU A 80 -0.61 -7.91 14.66
C LEU A 80 0.28 -8.02 15.91
N ARG A 81 1.59 -7.82 15.75
CA ARG A 81 2.53 -7.81 16.89
C ARG A 81 2.23 -6.67 17.85
N TYR A 82 2.03 -5.46 17.33
CA TYR A 82 1.71 -4.28 18.13
C TYR A 82 0.46 -4.53 18.98
N LYS A 83 -0.63 -5.01 18.36
CA LYS A 83 -1.88 -5.35 19.05
C LYS A 83 -1.68 -6.43 20.12
N SER A 84 -0.87 -7.45 19.86
CA SER A 84 -0.55 -8.53 20.81
C SER A 84 0.27 -8.08 22.02
N THR A 85 1.05 -7.00 21.90
CA THR A 85 1.82 -6.43 23.03
C THR A 85 1.04 -5.43 23.88
N THR A 86 -0.05 -4.87 23.37
CA THR A 86 -0.86 -3.83 24.05
C THR A 86 -2.21 -4.32 24.58
N GLY A 87 -2.60 -5.56 24.26
CA GLY A 87 -3.81 -6.21 24.80
C GLY A 87 -3.46 -7.23 25.86
#